data_AF-A0A1G0HGK9-F1
#
_entry.id   AF-A0A1G0HGK9-F1
#
_cell.length_a   1.000
_cell.length_b   1.000
_cell.length_c   1.000
_cell.angle_alpha   90.00
_cell.angle_beta   90.00
_cell.angle_gamma   90.00
#
_symmetry.space_group_name_H-M   'P 1'
#
loop_
_entity.id
_entity.type
_entity.pdbx_description
1 polymer ?
#
loop_
_entity_poly.entity_id
_entity_poly.type
_entity_poly.pdbx_seq_one_letter_code
_entity_poly.pdbx_strand_id
1 'polypeptide(L)' 'MKTKKIGRNDVCPCGSGEKYKKCCLLIVLKHSDAIDPAWRKLRQIEGELIETHLLPYATKVLPKELGALAKIFS' A
#
# COMPACT_ATOMS: atom_id res chain seq x y z
N MET A 1 -17.69 17.10 13.61
CA MET A 1 -17.72 15.83 14.37
C MET A 1 -16.36 15.59 15.00
N LYS A 2 -16.25 15.56 16.34
CA LYS A 2 -15.00 15.18 17.01
C LYS A 2 -14.90 13.65 16.95
N THR A 3 -14.00 13.11 16.14
CA THR A 3 -13.69 11.68 16.19
C THR A 3 -13.02 11.38 17.54
N LYS A 4 -13.69 10.60 18.38
CA LYS A 4 -13.14 10.17 19.67
C LYS A 4 -11.86 9.39 19.36
N LYS A 5 -10.69 9.93 19.73
CA LYS A 5 -9.40 9.25 19.54
C LYS A 5 -9.42 7.96 20.35
N ILE A 6 -9.47 6.81 19.69
CA ILE A 6 -9.39 5.51 20.35
C ILE A 6 -7.96 5.27 20.85
N GLY A 7 -7.83 4.93 22.12
CA GLY A 7 -6.56 4.60 22.73
C GLY A 7 -6.06 3.23 22.28
N ARG A 8 -4.74 3.11 22.10
CA ARG A 8 -4.08 1.86 21.70
C ARG A 8 -4.46 0.65 22.58
N ASN A 9 -4.71 0.86 23.86
CA ASN A 9 -5.06 -0.21 24.81
C ASN A 9 -6.56 -0.41 25.02
N ASP A 10 -7.42 0.40 24.40
CA ASP A 10 -8.89 0.30 24.54
C ASP A 10 -9.41 -0.96 23.86
N VAL A 11 -10.62 -1.40 24.24
CA VAL A 11 -11.30 -2.50 23.55
C VAL A 11 -11.56 -2.10 22.09
N CYS A 12 -11.28 -3.02 21.17
CA CYS A 12 -11.42 -2.78 19.75
C CYS A 12 -12.90 -2.62 19.37
N PRO A 13 -13.29 -1.56 18.65
CA PRO A 13 -14.68 -1.26 18.33
C PRO A 13 -15.26 -2.20 17.25
N CYS A 14 -14.43 -3.08 16.66
CA CYS A 14 -14.89 -4.12 15.73
C CYS A 14 -15.61 -5.30 16.41
N GLY A 15 -15.71 -5.29 17.75
CA GLY A 15 -16.42 -6.33 18.50
C GLY A 15 -15.60 -7.58 18.80
N SER A 16 -14.29 -7.57 18.54
CA SER A 16 -13.41 -8.74 18.81
C SER A 16 -13.17 -9.01 20.30
N GLY A 17 -13.45 -8.03 21.17
CA GLY A 17 -13.11 -8.10 22.60
C GLY A 17 -11.61 -7.92 22.92
N GLU A 18 -10.75 -7.82 21.90
CA GLU A 18 -9.31 -7.60 22.08
C GLU A 18 -8.97 -6.11 22.23
N LYS A 19 -7.76 -5.80 22.74
CA LYS A 19 -7.24 -4.42 22.72
C LYS A 19 -7.04 -3.95 21.28
N TYR A 20 -7.34 -2.69 20.96
CA TYR A 20 -7.21 -2.10 19.63
C TYR A 20 -5.83 -2.36 19.01
N LYS A 21 -4.77 -2.26 19.83
CA LYS A 21 -3.40 -2.57 19.41
C LYS A 21 -3.15 -4.00 18.96
N LYS A 22 -3.91 -4.97 19.46
CA LYS A 22 -3.74 -6.39 19.15
C LYS A 22 -4.68 -6.87 18.04
N CYS A 23 -5.70 -6.08 17.75
CA CYS A 23 -6.72 -6.37 16.74
C CYS A 23 -6.51 -5.50 15.50
N CYS A 24 -7.40 -4.53 15.22
CA CYS A 24 -7.37 -3.72 13.99
C CYS A 24 -6.06 -2.96 13.75
N LEU A 25 -5.30 -2.60 14.79
CA LEU A 25 -3.98 -1.98 14.60
C LEU A 25 -2.90 -2.98 14.18
N LEU A 26 -2.99 -4.24 14.64
CA LEU A 26 -2.03 -5.30 14.30
C LEU A 26 -2.34 -5.99 12.97
N ILE A 27 -3.60 -5.97 12.49
CA ILE A 27 -3.94 -6.52 11.16
C ILE A 27 -3.09 -5.87 10.06
N VAL A 28 -2.72 -4.59 10.23
CA VAL A 28 -1.82 -3.88 9.31
C VAL A 28 -0.37 -4.39 9.37
N LEU A 29 0.07 -4.98 10.49
CA LEU A 29 1.43 -5.48 10.69
C LEU A 29 1.59 -6.99 10.42
N LYS A 30 0.50 -7.79 10.41
CA LYS A 30 0.59 -9.24 10.16
C LYS A 30 0.69 -9.62 8.67
N HIS A 31 0.52 -8.67 7.75
CA HIS A 31 0.81 -8.88 6.33
C HIS A 31 2.32 -8.80 5.99
N SER A 32 3.20 -8.56 6.97
CA SER A 32 4.64 -8.49 6.76
C SER A 32 5.45 -9.66 7.33
N ASP A 33 4.81 -10.66 7.96
CA ASP A 33 5.54 -11.68 8.74
C ASP A 33 6.07 -12.87 7.91
N ALA A 34 5.98 -12.81 6.58
CA ALA A 34 6.85 -13.57 5.70
C ALA A 34 6.94 -12.84 4.36
N ILE A 35 8.14 -12.40 3.95
CA ILE A 35 8.39 -12.16 2.53
C ILE A 35 8.36 -13.54 1.88
N ASP A 36 7.17 -14.00 1.55
CA ASP A 36 6.96 -15.12 0.65
C ASP A 36 7.86 -14.87 -0.57
N PRO A 37 8.82 -15.77 -0.87
CA PRO A 37 9.69 -15.62 -2.02
C PRO A 37 8.89 -15.43 -3.33
N ALA A 38 7.65 -15.93 -3.40
CA ALA A 38 6.75 -15.67 -4.52
C ALA A 38 6.37 -14.18 -4.65
N TRP A 39 6.12 -13.48 -3.54
CA TRP A 39 5.83 -12.03 -3.57
C TRP A 39 7.04 -11.19 -4.00
N ARG A 40 8.25 -11.56 -3.54
CA ARG A 40 9.48 -10.91 -4.02
C ARG A 40 9.65 -11.09 -5.52
N LYS A 41 9.44 -12.33 -6.01
CA LYS A 41 9.52 -12.66 -7.43
C LYS A 41 8.45 -11.93 -8.24
N LEU A 42 7.22 -11.86 -7.74
CA LEU A 42 6.12 -11.13 -8.39
C LEU A 42 6.45 -9.65 -8.55
N ARG A 43 6.96 -9.00 -7.50
CA ARG A 43 7.35 -7.58 -7.54
C ARG A 43 8.52 -7.32 -8.49
N GLN A 44 9.46 -8.26 -8.61
CA GLN A 44 10.55 -8.17 -9.58
C GLN A 44 10.03 -8.25 -11.02
N ILE A 45 9.15 -9.21 -11.31
CA ILE A 45 8.53 -9.36 -12.64
C ILE A 45 7.67 -8.13 -12.97
N GLU A 46 6.88 -7.64 -12.01
CA GLU A 46 6.06 -6.45 -12.18
C GLU A 46 6.94 -5.22 -12.48
N GLY A 47 8.04 -5.04 -11.74
CA GLY A 47 9.01 -3.96 -12.00
C GLY A 47 9.62 -4.07 -13.39
N GLU A 48 10.07 -5.25 -13.80
CA GLU A 48 10.63 -5.49 -15.13
C GLU A 48 9.59 -5.20 -16.23
N LEU A 49 8.35 -5.66 -16.07
CA LEU A 49 7.26 -5.41 -17.01
C LEU A 49 6.96 -3.92 -17.14
N ILE A 50 6.90 -3.21 -16.01
CA ILE A 50 6.66 -1.77 -15.99
C ILE A 50 7.78 -1.05 -16.73
N GLU A 51 9.04 -1.29 -16.36
CA GLU A 51 10.18 -0.55 -16.89
C GLU A 51 10.45 -0.85 -18.38
N THR A 52 10.38 -2.12 -18.77
CA THR A 52 10.80 -2.53 -20.12
C THR A 52 9.70 -2.46 -21.16
N HIS A 53 8.43 -2.52 -20.74
CA HIS A 53 7.30 -2.60 -21.67
C HIS A 53 6.29 -1.47 -21.47
N LEU A 54 5.79 -1.29 -20.25
CA LEU A 54 4.68 -0.35 -20.02
C LEU A 54 5.13 1.11 -20.03
N LEU A 55 6.28 1.44 -19.43
CA LEU A 55 6.78 2.81 -19.36
C LEU A 55 7.17 3.36 -20.75
N PRO A 56 7.88 2.62 -21.62
CA PRO A 56 8.12 3.05 -23.00
C PRO A 56 6.83 3.25 -23.80
N TYR A 57 5.83 2.38 -23.61
CA TYR A 57 4.52 2.55 -24.24
C TYR A 57 3.79 3.79 -23.70
N ALA A 58 3.75 3.98 -22.38
CA ALA A 58 3.08 5.09 -21.73
C ALA A 58 3.69 6.44 -22.11
N THR A 59 5.03 6.53 -22.16
CA THR A 59 5.73 7.75 -22.62
C THR A 59 5.43 8.10 -24.07
N LYS A 60 5.20 7.09 -24.92
CA LYS A 60 4.83 7.28 -26.32
C LYS A 60 3.36 7.70 -26.50
N VAL A 61 2.44 7.10 -25.74
CA VAL A 61 0.99 7.24 -25.96
C VAL A 61 0.36 8.32 -25.07
N LEU A 62 0.89 8.55 -23.87
CA LEU A 62 0.33 9.43 -22.84
C LEU A 62 1.35 10.48 -22.33
N PRO A 63 2.01 11.24 -23.21
CA PRO A 63 3.07 12.16 -22.80
C PRO A 63 2.55 13.35 -21.97
N LYS A 64 1.30 13.79 -22.20
CA LYS A 64 0.71 14.95 -21.51
C LYS A 64 0.34 14.60 -20.07
N GLU A 65 -0.24 13.42 -19.89
CA GLU A 65 -0.66 12.86 -18.61
C GLU A 65 0.55 12.62 -17.72
N LEU A 66 1.62 12.03 -18.27
CA LEU A 66 2.87 11.84 -17.55
C LEU A 66 3.54 13.17 -17.18
N GLY A 67 3.54 14.15 -18.08
CA GLY A 67 4.05 15.49 -17.78
C GLY A 67 3.23 16.22 -16.71
N ALA A 68 1.92 16.03 -16.65
CA ALA A 68 1.07 16.57 -15.59
C ALA A 68 1.35 15.90 -14.25
N LEU A 69 1.53 14.58 -14.24
CA LEU A 69 1.90 13.82 -13.04
C LEU A 69 3.26 14.26 -12.49
N ALA A 70 4.27 14.44 -13.34
CA ALA A 70 5.60 14.89 -12.90
C ALA A 70 5.55 16.22 -12.14
N LYS A 71 4.67 17.15 -12.54
CA LYS A 71 4.49 18.45 -11.88
C LYS A 71 3.81 18.37 -10.51
N ILE A 72 3.07 17.31 -10.21
CA ILE A 72 2.41 17.12 -8.91
C ILE A 72 3.43 16.73 -7.83
N PHE A 73 4.50 16.03 -8.24
CA PHE A 73 5.54 15.52 -7.35
C PHE A 73 6.85 16.32 -7.43
N SER A 74 6.83 17.48 -8.11
CA SER A 74 7.91 18.49 -8.14
C SER A 74 7.63 19.58 -7.13
#